data_AF-A0A202E441-F1
#
_entry.id   AF-A0A202E441-F1
#
_cell.length_a   1.000
_cell.length_b   1.000
_cell.length_c   1.000
_cell.angle_alpha   90.00
_cell.angle_beta   90.00
_cell.angle_gamma   90.00
#
_symmetry.space_group_name_H-M   'P 1'
#
loop_
_entity.id
_entity.type
_entity.pdbx_description
1 polymer ?
#
loop_
_entity_poly.entity_id
_entity_poly.type
_entity_poly.pdbx_seq_one_letter_code
_entity_poly.pdbx_strand_id
1 'polypeptide(L)'
;MNENAPTTSTESVPVASPAEAHRKSAEYVGFRVDGSPVILNLTEHQRLSPEQSLDLVNHSPSGFEWGYNGSGPAQLACGLLLDYYDDKQFAREHYITFRNQVVSQLECNGPADCWHLTGAEIDATLETITDDVVAVADGGQPAPSLPANWRTITRPNRRIFQRTDVDHYIVFGVGDDEWLVVLCSQGDRAYPAPLASHTVPVDGDVEQAFRDLVAESNDLIEPPEETH
;
A
#
# COMPACT_ATOMS: atom_id res chain seq x y z
N MET A 1 2.82 27.78 57.56
CA MET A 1 3.29 26.53 56.97
C MET A 1 2.06 25.80 56.48
N ASN A 2 1.69 25.99 55.21
CA ASN A 2 0.61 25.23 54.59
C ASN A 2 1.21 24.52 53.39
N GLU A 3 1.31 23.21 53.52
CA GLU A 3 1.81 22.28 52.53
C GLU A 3 0.74 22.10 51.45
N ASN A 4 1.02 22.58 50.22
CA ASN A 4 0.28 22.17 49.04
C ASN A 4 0.88 20.87 48.53
N ALA A 5 0.12 19.78 48.65
CA ALA A 5 0.41 18.51 48.01
C ALA A 5 0.27 18.62 46.48
N PRO A 6 1.18 18.04 45.69
CA PRO A 6 0.98 17.91 44.26
C PRO A 6 0.02 16.74 43.97
N THR A 7 -1.07 17.04 43.29
CA THR A 7 -1.92 16.05 42.62
C THR A 7 -1.15 15.44 41.44
N THR A 8 -0.69 14.20 41.58
CA THR A 8 -0.27 13.38 40.44
C THR A 8 -1.51 12.80 39.77
N SER A 9 -1.94 13.46 38.69
CA SER A 9 -2.79 12.84 37.68
C SER A 9 -2.08 11.59 37.16
N THR A 10 -2.62 10.43 37.48
CA THR A 10 -2.18 9.15 36.92
C THR A 10 -2.66 9.10 35.48
N GLU A 11 -1.75 9.44 34.56
CA GLU A 11 -1.90 9.20 33.13
C GLU A 11 -2.09 7.70 32.92
N SER A 12 -3.27 7.34 32.43
CA SER A 12 -3.62 5.95 32.16
C SER A 12 -2.89 5.51 30.90
N VAL A 13 -1.82 4.73 31.07
CA VAL A 13 -1.23 3.99 29.95
C VAL A 13 -2.26 2.98 29.44
N PRO A 14 -2.57 2.93 28.13
CA PRO A 14 -3.48 1.93 27.60
C PRO A 14 -2.79 0.56 27.72
N VAL A 15 -3.29 -0.28 28.62
CA VAL A 15 -2.88 -1.68 28.72
C VAL A 15 -3.47 -2.40 27.52
N ALA A 16 -2.62 -2.80 26.57
CA ALA A 16 -3.03 -3.56 25.40
C ALA A 16 -3.84 -4.79 25.82
N SER A 17 -4.94 -5.04 25.11
CA SER A 17 -5.81 -6.20 25.35
C SER A 17 -5.01 -7.50 25.16
N PRO A 18 -5.37 -8.61 25.84
CA PRO A 18 -4.71 -9.90 25.66
C PRO A 18 -4.63 -10.37 24.20
N ALA A 19 -5.63 -10.01 23.39
CA ALA A 19 -5.65 -10.27 21.95
C ALA A 19 -4.61 -9.45 21.16
N GLU A 20 -4.33 -8.21 21.58
CA GLU A 20 -3.31 -7.35 20.96
C GLU A 20 -1.89 -7.80 21.35
N ALA A 21 -1.71 -8.26 22.60
CA ALA A 21 -0.45 -8.83 23.07
C ALA A 21 -0.13 -10.18 22.39
N HIS A 22 -1.16 -11.03 22.18
CA HIS A 22 -1.03 -12.29 21.44
C HIS A 22 -0.74 -12.03 19.95
N ARG A 23 -1.41 -11.04 19.34
CA ARG A 23 -1.14 -10.61 17.96
C ARG A 23 0.28 -10.09 17.78
N LYS A 24 0.82 -9.25 18.68
CA LYS A 24 2.22 -8.79 18.59
C LYS A 24 3.27 -9.90 18.67
N SER A 25 2.88 -11.08 19.13
CA SER A 25 3.70 -12.29 19.16
C SER A 25 3.50 -13.16 17.91
N ALA A 26 2.86 -12.63 16.85
CA ALA A 26 2.74 -13.31 15.57
C ALA A 26 4.13 -13.56 14.97
N GLU A 27 4.36 -14.77 14.47
CA GLU A 27 5.60 -15.15 13.82
C GLU A 27 5.29 -15.83 12.49
N TYR A 28 5.90 -15.34 11.42
CA TYR A 28 5.74 -15.87 10.07
C TYR A 28 7.06 -16.41 9.56
N VAL A 29 7.02 -17.60 8.98
CA VAL A 29 8.17 -18.18 8.28
C VAL A 29 7.78 -18.53 6.86
N GLY A 30 8.65 -18.24 5.91
CA GLY A 30 8.49 -18.68 4.53
C GLY A 30 9.72 -19.39 4.00
N PHE A 31 9.47 -20.48 3.29
CA PHE A 31 10.49 -21.35 2.70
C PHE A 31 9.91 -22.02 1.45
N ARG A 32 10.79 -22.62 0.64
CA ARG A 32 10.37 -23.34 -0.58
C ARG A 32 10.40 -24.85 -0.37
N VAL A 33 9.37 -25.53 -0.84
CA VAL A 33 9.31 -26.98 -0.97
C VAL A 33 9.17 -27.30 -2.45
N ASP A 34 10.18 -27.95 -3.04
CA ASP A 34 10.24 -28.22 -4.48
C ASP A 34 10.04 -26.95 -5.35
N GLY A 35 10.62 -25.83 -4.91
CA GLY A 35 10.48 -24.52 -5.54
C GLY A 35 9.15 -23.80 -5.23
N SER A 36 8.19 -24.51 -4.65
CA SER A 36 6.88 -23.95 -4.30
C SER A 36 6.91 -23.19 -2.97
N PRO A 37 6.37 -21.97 -2.92
CA PRO A 37 6.35 -21.15 -1.72
C PRO A 37 5.41 -21.72 -0.65
N VAL A 38 5.92 -21.87 0.57
CA VAL A 38 5.17 -22.27 1.77
C VAL A 38 5.37 -21.21 2.84
N ILE A 39 4.27 -20.68 3.37
CA ILE A 39 4.27 -19.66 4.43
C ILE A 39 3.46 -20.21 5.60
N LEU A 40 4.04 -20.17 6.79
CA LEU A 40 3.40 -20.61 8.03
C LEU A 40 3.32 -19.44 9.01
N ASN A 41 2.14 -19.28 9.61
CA ASN A 41 1.96 -18.53 10.85
C ASN A 41 2.28 -19.51 12.00
N LEU A 42 3.42 -19.31 12.66
CA LEU A 42 3.90 -20.17 13.73
C LEU A 42 3.13 -19.98 15.04
N THR A 43 2.51 -18.82 15.24
CA THR A 43 1.72 -18.51 16.43
C THR A 43 0.41 -19.29 16.41
N GLU A 44 -0.28 -19.27 15.27
CA GLU A 44 -1.53 -20.01 15.05
C GLU A 44 -1.31 -21.43 14.50
N HIS A 45 -0.06 -21.82 14.25
CA HIS A 45 0.35 -23.11 13.68
C HIS A 45 -0.39 -23.46 12.38
N GLN A 46 -0.66 -22.45 11.55
CA GLN A 46 -1.45 -22.57 10.34
C GLN A 46 -0.65 -22.17 9.11
N ARG A 47 -0.94 -22.82 7.98
CA ARG A 47 -0.44 -22.40 6.67
C ARG A 47 -1.26 -21.21 6.18
N LEU A 48 -0.58 -20.14 5.80
CA LEU A 48 -1.23 -18.99 5.18
C LEU A 48 -1.77 -19.38 3.79
N SER A 49 -3.06 -19.18 3.57
CA SER A 49 -3.74 -19.45 2.29
C SER A 49 -3.87 -18.16 1.47
N PRO A 50 -3.68 -18.21 0.14
CA PRO A 50 -3.90 -17.04 -0.72
C PRO A 50 -5.39 -16.67 -0.85
N GLU A 51 -6.34 -17.56 -0.53
CA GLU A 51 -7.77 -17.37 -0.81
C GLU A 51 -8.34 -16.06 -0.26
N GLN A 52 -8.12 -15.77 1.03
CA GLN A 52 -8.65 -14.54 1.65
C GLN A 52 -8.04 -13.27 1.02
N SER A 53 -6.75 -13.33 0.69
CA SER A 53 -6.06 -12.22 0.03
C SER A 53 -6.51 -12.04 -1.43
N LEU A 54 -6.83 -13.13 -2.13
CA LEU A 54 -7.35 -13.13 -3.51
C LEU A 54 -8.77 -12.56 -3.57
N ASP A 55 -9.60 -12.89 -2.57
CA ASP A 55 -10.94 -12.31 -2.42
C ASP A 55 -10.89 -10.80 -2.20
N LEU A 56 -9.86 -10.31 -1.48
CA LEU A 56 -9.67 -8.88 -1.26
C LEU A 56 -9.08 -8.19 -2.51
N VAL A 57 -8.02 -8.76 -3.06
CA VAL A 57 -7.28 -8.27 -4.23
C VAL A 57 -6.69 -9.45 -5.00
N ASN A 58 -7.10 -9.60 -6.27
CA ASN A 58 -6.60 -10.64 -7.14
C ASN A 58 -5.35 -10.20 -7.92
N HIS A 59 -4.18 -10.44 -7.34
CA HIS A 59 -2.88 -10.15 -7.94
C HIS A 59 -2.24 -11.34 -8.61
N SER A 60 -2.25 -12.46 -7.91
CA SER A 60 -1.55 -13.68 -8.32
C SER A 60 -2.39 -14.90 -7.96
N PRO A 61 -3.28 -15.35 -8.88
CA PRO A 61 -3.97 -16.62 -8.73
C PRO A 61 -3.01 -17.81 -8.59
N SER A 62 -1.78 -17.65 -9.10
CA SER A 62 -0.67 -18.60 -8.95
C SER A 62 -0.13 -18.72 -7.53
N GLY A 63 -0.50 -17.81 -6.63
CA GLY A 63 -0.13 -17.85 -5.21
C GLY A 63 0.89 -16.78 -4.79
N PHE A 64 1.44 -16.99 -3.61
CA PHE A 64 2.40 -16.11 -2.95
C PHE A 64 3.80 -16.24 -3.54
N GLU A 65 4.59 -15.17 -3.53
CA GLU A 65 6.02 -15.16 -3.87
C GLU A 65 6.71 -14.07 -3.03
N TRP A 66 8.04 -13.99 -3.04
CA TRP A 66 8.81 -12.97 -2.30
C TRP A 66 10.19 -12.71 -2.93
N GLY A 67 10.91 -11.71 -2.43
CA GLY A 67 12.29 -11.40 -2.85
C GLY A 67 12.41 -10.59 -4.14
N TYR A 68 11.31 -10.03 -4.63
CA TYR A 68 11.28 -9.12 -5.77
C TYR A 68 10.03 -8.22 -5.73
N ASN A 69 9.98 -7.23 -6.61
CA ASN A 69 8.77 -6.43 -6.83
C ASN A 69 7.89 -7.08 -7.88
N GLY A 70 6.65 -7.43 -7.53
CA GLY A 70 5.71 -8.04 -8.47
C GLY A 70 4.40 -8.49 -7.83
N SER A 71 3.57 -9.19 -8.62
CA SER A 71 2.22 -9.60 -8.23
C SER A 71 2.17 -10.67 -7.15
N GLY A 72 3.03 -11.69 -7.22
CA GLY A 72 3.12 -12.71 -6.16
C GLY A 72 3.56 -12.14 -4.80
N PRO A 73 4.61 -11.29 -4.75
CA PRO A 73 4.98 -10.53 -3.54
C PRO A 73 3.87 -9.61 -3.03
N ALA A 74 3.10 -8.97 -3.92
CA ALA A 74 1.94 -8.18 -3.50
C ALA A 74 0.82 -9.03 -2.91
N GLN A 75 0.57 -10.21 -3.48
CA GLN A 75 -0.41 -11.15 -2.95
C GLN A 75 0.01 -11.62 -1.55
N LEU A 76 1.29 -11.93 -1.36
CA LEU A 76 1.84 -12.31 -0.05
C LEU A 76 1.74 -11.17 0.96
N ALA A 77 2.11 -9.95 0.58
CA ALA A 77 1.96 -8.77 1.44
C ALA A 77 0.51 -8.58 1.90
N CYS A 78 -0.45 -8.72 0.99
CA CYS A 78 -1.88 -8.64 1.30
C CYS A 78 -2.30 -9.74 2.29
N GLY A 79 -1.87 -10.99 2.05
CA GLY A 79 -2.14 -12.12 2.94
C GLY A 79 -1.58 -11.96 4.35
N LEU A 80 -0.33 -11.50 4.47
CA LEU A 80 0.32 -11.26 5.77
C LEU A 80 -0.39 -10.17 6.57
N LEU A 81 -0.73 -9.04 5.93
CA LEU A 81 -1.44 -7.95 6.62
C LEU A 81 -2.88 -8.34 7.00
N LEU A 82 -3.55 -9.13 6.17
CA LEU A 82 -4.88 -9.66 6.48
C LEU A 82 -4.86 -10.59 7.68
N ASP A 83 -3.94 -11.56 7.69
CA ASP A 83 -3.81 -12.52 8.80
C ASP A 83 -3.39 -11.79 10.09
N TYR A 84 -2.46 -10.84 9.98
CA TYR A 84 -1.96 -10.12 11.15
C TYR A 84 -2.97 -9.15 11.74
N TYR A 85 -3.55 -8.24 10.95
CA TYR A 85 -4.45 -7.20 11.47
C TYR A 85 -5.91 -7.62 11.57
N ASP A 86 -6.33 -8.67 10.84
CA ASP A 86 -7.74 -9.06 10.65
C ASP A 86 -8.62 -7.88 10.17
N ASP A 87 -8.01 -6.95 9.42
CA ASP A 87 -8.66 -5.75 8.90
C ASP A 87 -8.45 -5.66 7.39
N LYS A 88 -9.53 -5.93 6.66
CA LYS A 88 -9.54 -5.89 5.19
C LYS A 88 -9.24 -4.50 4.64
N GLN A 89 -9.72 -3.45 5.30
CA GLN A 89 -9.50 -2.09 4.84
C GLN A 89 -8.04 -1.71 5.05
N PHE A 90 -7.52 -1.96 6.26
CA PHE A 90 -6.12 -1.69 6.56
C PHE A 90 -5.18 -2.46 5.63
N ALA A 91 -5.41 -3.76 5.47
CA ALA A 91 -4.61 -4.58 4.57
C ALA A 91 -4.63 -3.99 3.15
N ARG A 92 -5.81 -3.65 2.61
CA ARG A 92 -5.97 -3.06 1.27
C ARG A 92 -5.23 -1.73 1.10
N GLU A 93 -5.19 -0.91 2.14
CA GLU A 93 -4.55 0.41 2.08
C GLU A 93 -3.02 0.32 2.16
N HIS A 94 -2.47 -0.67 2.88
CA HIS A 94 -1.04 -0.71 3.22
C HIS A 94 -0.21 -1.79 2.52
N TYR A 95 -0.81 -2.83 1.91
CA TYR A 95 -0.05 -3.98 1.40
C TYR A 95 0.95 -3.63 0.27
N ILE A 96 0.73 -2.59 -0.54
CA ILE A 96 1.68 -2.19 -1.59
C ILE A 96 2.97 -1.64 -0.97
N THR A 97 2.84 -0.74 0.00
CA THR A 97 4.00 -0.15 0.67
C THR A 97 4.73 -1.21 1.48
N PHE A 98 3.98 -2.05 2.19
CA PHE A 98 4.53 -3.18 2.93
C PHE A 98 5.25 -4.19 2.02
N ARG A 99 4.71 -4.48 0.82
CA ARG A 99 5.41 -5.28 -0.20
C ARG A 99 6.76 -4.68 -0.54
N ASN A 100 6.79 -3.40 -0.88
CA ASN A 100 8.00 -2.73 -1.34
C ASN A 100 9.09 -2.77 -0.28
N GLN A 101 8.73 -2.45 0.96
CA GLN A 101 9.70 -2.32 2.06
C GLN A 101 10.13 -3.67 2.64
N VAL A 102 9.20 -4.62 2.77
CA VAL A 102 9.45 -5.90 3.47
C VAL A 102 9.48 -7.07 2.50
N VAL A 103 8.36 -7.37 1.84
CA VAL A 103 8.21 -8.64 1.11
C VAL A 103 9.16 -8.76 -0.09
N SER A 104 9.48 -7.63 -0.74
CA SER A 104 10.43 -7.59 -1.85
C SER A 104 11.88 -7.85 -1.42
N GLN A 105 12.19 -7.66 -0.13
CA GLN A 105 13.51 -7.82 0.46
C GLN A 105 13.68 -9.15 1.22
N LEU A 106 12.63 -9.97 1.31
CA LEU A 106 12.72 -11.27 1.97
C LEU A 106 13.61 -12.21 1.17
N GLU A 107 14.60 -12.79 1.83
CA GLU A 107 15.53 -13.73 1.21
C GLU A 107 15.69 -14.99 2.07
N CYS A 108 15.81 -16.14 1.42
CA CYS A 108 16.06 -17.43 2.08
C CYS A 108 17.57 -17.71 2.20
N ASN A 109 18.39 -16.71 2.52
CA ASN A 109 19.86 -16.83 2.45
C ASN A 109 20.51 -17.41 3.72
N GLY A 110 19.71 -17.92 4.66
CA GLY A 110 20.16 -18.47 5.94
C GLY A 110 20.42 -19.99 5.93
N PRO A 111 21.02 -20.54 7.00
CA PRO A 111 21.30 -21.97 7.12
C PRO A 111 20.04 -22.87 7.10
N ALA A 112 18.87 -22.28 7.32
CA ALA A 112 17.57 -22.95 7.26
C ALA A 112 16.82 -22.73 5.94
N ASP A 113 17.40 -21.98 4.98
CA ASP A 113 16.79 -21.66 3.67
C ASP A 113 15.35 -21.10 3.80
N CYS A 114 15.16 -20.24 4.82
CA CYS A 114 13.88 -19.63 5.15
C CYS A 114 14.06 -18.16 5.55
N TRP A 115 13.04 -17.34 5.30
CA TRP A 115 12.92 -16.02 5.92
C TRP A 115 12.01 -16.11 7.14
N HIS A 116 12.23 -15.21 8.09
CA HIS A 116 11.41 -15.06 9.30
C HIS A 116 10.95 -13.61 9.41
N LEU A 117 9.70 -13.40 9.80
CA LEU A 117 9.11 -12.09 9.97
C LEU A 117 8.16 -12.10 11.17
N THR A 118 8.38 -11.20 12.12
CA THR A 118 7.59 -11.10 13.35
C THR A 118 6.54 -10.00 13.25
N GLY A 119 5.47 -10.11 14.04
CA GLY A 119 4.45 -9.08 14.18
C GLY A 119 5.02 -7.74 14.62
N ALA A 120 6.04 -7.76 15.49
CA ALA A 120 6.76 -6.56 15.91
C ALA A 120 7.50 -5.88 14.74
N GLU A 121 8.10 -6.64 13.82
CA GLU A 121 8.72 -6.08 12.61
C GLU A 121 7.67 -5.53 11.63
N ILE A 122 6.51 -6.18 11.53
CA ILE A 122 5.38 -5.69 10.74
C ILE A 122 4.88 -4.35 11.28
N ASP A 123 4.60 -4.27 12.59
CA ASP A 123 4.17 -3.04 13.26
C ASP A 123 5.23 -1.95 13.13
N ALA A 124 6.50 -2.23 13.46
CA ALA A 124 7.58 -1.25 13.39
C ALA A 124 7.75 -0.69 11.97
N THR A 125 7.60 -1.53 10.94
CA THR A 125 7.67 -1.07 9.56
C THR A 125 6.50 -0.18 9.20
N LEU A 126 5.28 -0.53 9.62
CA LEU A 126 4.08 0.26 9.32
C LEU A 126 4.00 1.55 10.13
N GLU A 127 4.49 1.55 11.36
CA GLU A 127 4.69 2.76 12.17
C GLU A 127 5.72 3.68 11.50
N THR A 128 6.86 3.14 11.04
CA THR A 128 7.86 3.93 10.28
C THR A 128 7.25 4.51 9.01
N ILE A 129 6.49 3.70 8.25
CA ILE A 129 5.78 4.18 7.04
C ILE A 129 4.78 5.28 7.39
N THR A 130 4.13 5.23 8.55
CA THR A 130 3.15 6.23 8.99
C THR A 130 3.82 7.49 9.55
N ASP A 131 5.04 7.39 10.08
CA ASP A 131 5.81 8.53 10.61
C ASP A 131 6.62 9.26 9.51
N ASP A 132 7.15 8.54 8.52
CA ASP A 132 7.63 9.13 7.25
C ASP A 132 6.47 9.75 6.45
N VAL A 133 5.24 9.28 6.68
CA VAL A 133 3.99 9.91 6.25
C VAL A 133 3.33 10.66 7.42
N VAL A 134 4.11 11.28 8.31
CA VAL A 134 3.63 12.54 8.88
C VAL A 134 3.34 13.40 7.67
N ALA A 135 2.06 13.73 7.47
CA ALA A 135 1.65 14.77 6.56
C ALA A 135 2.45 16.02 6.94
N VAL A 136 3.64 16.15 6.35
CA VAL A 136 4.26 17.44 6.12
C VAL A 136 3.15 18.18 5.44
N ALA A 137 2.56 19.16 6.13
CA ALA A 137 1.63 20.09 5.53
C ALA A 137 2.30 20.49 4.23
N ASP A 138 1.75 20.01 3.11
CA ASP A 138 2.41 19.93 1.81
C ASP A 138 3.28 21.18 1.63
N GLY A 139 4.60 21.01 1.82
CA GLY A 139 5.56 21.93 1.22
C GLY A 139 5.47 21.82 -0.32
N GLY A 140 4.69 20.87 -0.83
CA GLY A 140 4.36 20.66 -2.22
C GLY A 140 3.28 21.62 -2.72
N GLN A 141 3.48 22.05 -3.96
CA GLN A 141 2.62 22.98 -4.69
C GLN A 141 1.11 22.68 -4.54
N PRO A 142 0.25 23.72 -4.64
CA PRO A 142 -1.20 23.56 -4.58
C PRO A 142 -1.68 22.44 -5.52
N ALA A 143 -2.76 21.75 -5.11
CA ALA A 143 -3.42 20.78 -5.97
C ALA A 143 -3.65 21.38 -7.37
N PRO A 144 -3.35 20.63 -8.45
CA PRO A 144 -3.49 21.15 -9.80
C PRO A 144 -4.94 21.59 -10.02
N SER A 145 -5.11 22.61 -10.86
CA SER A 145 -6.44 23.06 -11.25
C SER A 145 -7.18 21.94 -12.00
N LEU A 146 -8.19 21.36 -11.34
CA LEU A 146 -8.92 20.22 -11.90
C LEU A 146 -9.99 20.68 -12.91
N PRO A 147 -10.08 20.04 -14.08
CA PRO A 147 -11.25 20.19 -14.95
C PRO A 147 -12.51 19.69 -14.24
N ALA A 148 -13.69 20.20 -14.66
CA ALA A 148 -14.96 19.94 -13.98
C ALA A 148 -15.38 18.45 -13.88
N ASN A 149 -14.89 17.61 -14.79
CA ASN A 149 -15.11 16.16 -14.80
C ASN A 149 -14.05 15.36 -14.03
N TRP A 150 -13.15 16.02 -13.30
CA TRP A 150 -12.15 15.38 -12.45
C TRP A 150 -12.42 15.72 -10.97
N ARG A 151 -12.17 14.74 -10.10
CA ARG A 151 -12.25 14.91 -8.65
C ARG A 151 -11.05 14.30 -7.94
N THR A 152 -10.63 14.91 -6.84
CA THR A 152 -9.62 14.34 -5.94
C THR A 152 -10.23 13.23 -5.09
N ILE A 153 -9.50 12.12 -4.96
CA ILE A 153 -9.79 11.05 -4.00
C ILE A 153 -8.74 11.12 -2.89
N THR A 154 -9.18 11.39 -1.66
CA THR A 154 -8.30 11.44 -0.49
C THR A 154 -7.91 10.02 -0.10
N ARG A 155 -6.60 9.73 -0.12
CA ARG A 155 -6.01 8.55 0.52
C ARG A 155 -4.80 8.96 1.36
N PRO A 156 -4.54 8.28 2.48
CA PRO A 156 -3.46 8.66 3.39
C PRO A 156 -2.08 8.68 2.72
N ASN A 157 -1.83 7.78 1.76
CA ASN A 157 -0.49 7.57 1.18
C ASN A 157 -0.42 7.80 -0.34
N ARG A 158 -1.47 8.36 -0.97
CA ARG A 158 -1.50 8.50 -2.44
C ARG A 158 -2.42 9.61 -2.91
N ARG A 159 -1.91 10.52 -3.74
CA ARG A 159 -2.75 11.48 -4.47
C ARG A 159 -3.35 10.80 -5.70
N ILE A 160 -4.69 10.72 -5.72
CA ILE A 160 -5.45 10.10 -6.81
C ILE A 160 -6.46 11.11 -7.34
N PHE A 161 -6.57 11.19 -8.67
CA PHE A 161 -7.58 11.97 -9.37
C PHE A 161 -8.43 11.03 -10.22
N GLN A 162 -9.73 11.10 -10.07
CA GLN A 162 -10.68 10.25 -10.77
C GLN A 162 -11.53 11.08 -11.73
N ARG A 163 -11.73 10.57 -12.95
CA ARG A 163 -12.73 11.11 -13.88
C ARG A 163 -14.14 10.67 -13.51
N THR A 164 -15.11 11.56 -13.68
CA THR A 164 -16.51 11.30 -13.30
C THR A 164 -17.34 10.67 -14.41
N ASP A 165 -16.86 10.73 -15.65
CA ASP A 165 -17.56 10.35 -16.87
C ASP A 165 -17.06 9.03 -17.48
N VAL A 166 -15.81 8.63 -17.19
CA VAL A 166 -15.24 7.33 -17.60
C VAL A 166 -14.34 6.77 -16.51
N ASP A 167 -14.03 5.48 -16.57
CA ASP A 167 -13.21 4.74 -15.59
C ASP A 167 -11.71 5.09 -15.71
N HIS A 168 -11.35 6.37 -15.69
CA HIS A 168 -9.96 6.84 -15.78
C HIS A 168 -9.49 7.47 -14.48
N TYR A 169 -8.24 7.18 -14.11
CA TYR A 169 -7.60 7.66 -12.91
C TYR A 169 -6.19 8.15 -13.21
N ILE A 170 -5.80 9.27 -12.62
CA ILE A 170 -4.41 9.73 -12.58
C ILE A 170 -3.89 9.51 -11.17
N VAL A 171 -2.74 8.86 -11.07
CA VAL A 171 -2.15 8.53 -9.79
C VAL A 171 -0.69 8.92 -9.71
N PHE A 172 -0.31 9.51 -8.57
CA PHE A 172 1.05 9.91 -8.26
C PHE A 172 1.76 8.81 -7.49
N GLY A 173 2.94 8.43 -7.97
CA GLY A 173 3.92 7.60 -7.29
C GLY A 173 5.11 8.46 -6.90
N VAL A 174 5.53 8.32 -5.64
CA VAL A 174 6.76 8.94 -5.14
C VAL A 174 7.94 8.05 -5.57
N GLY A 175 8.96 8.64 -6.20
CA GLY A 175 10.28 8.06 -6.37
C GLY A 175 11.33 8.96 -5.71
N ASP A 176 12.54 8.44 -5.47
CA ASP A 176 13.60 9.16 -4.74
C ASP A 176 14.02 10.49 -5.39
N ASP A 177 14.07 10.55 -6.73
CA ASP A 177 14.49 11.76 -7.49
C ASP A 177 13.47 12.20 -8.57
N GLU A 178 12.42 11.38 -8.78
CA GLU A 178 11.42 11.60 -9.83
C GLU A 178 10.03 11.17 -9.36
N TRP A 179 9.03 11.96 -9.74
CA TRP A 179 7.61 11.63 -9.62
C TRP A 179 7.18 10.78 -10.82
N LEU A 180 6.53 9.65 -10.54
CA LEU A 180 5.84 8.87 -11.56
C LEU A 180 4.35 9.23 -11.55
N VAL A 181 3.85 9.76 -12.66
CA VAL A 181 2.42 10.08 -12.82
C VAL A 181 1.82 9.11 -13.82
N VAL A 182 0.79 8.36 -13.43
CA VAL A 182 0.23 7.27 -14.26
C VAL A 182 -1.25 7.52 -14.51
N LEU A 183 -1.66 7.54 -15.78
CA LEU A 183 -3.06 7.42 -16.20
C LEU A 183 -3.40 5.93 -16.31
N CYS A 184 -4.52 5.52 -15.73
CA CYS A 184 -4.93 4.13 -15.71
C CYS A 184 -6.44 3.97 -15.78
N SER A 185 -6.89 2.87 -16.39
CA SER A 185 -8.31 2.59 -16.60
C SER A 185 -8.99 1.93 -15.39
N GLN A 186 -8.27 1.66 -14.29
CA GLN A 186 -8.79 0.96 -13.11
C GLN A 186 -8.04 1.33 -11.82
N GLY A 187 -7.92 2.62 -11.52
CA GLY A 187 -7.10 3.15 -10.41
C GLY A 187 -7.50 2.76 -8.99
N ASP A 188 -8.71 2.20 -8.78
CA ASP A 188 -9.10 1.58 -7.51
C ASP A 188 -8.59 0.13 -7.37
N ARG A 189 -8.03 -0.42 -8.45
CA ARG A 189 -7.32 -1.69 -8.42
C ARG A 189 -5.87 -1.47 -8.04
N ALA A 190 -5.38 -2.54 -7.46
CA ALA A 190 -4.08 -2.69 -6.89
C ALA A 190 -2.94 -2.69 -7.93
N TYR A 191 -3.21 -3.22 -9.13
CA TYR A 191 -2.43 -3.00 -10.35
C TYR A 191 -3.37 -2.42 -11.40
N PRO A 192 -3.50 -1.09 -11.44
CA PRO A 192 -4.36 -0.47 -12.43
C PRO A 192 -3.69 -0.61 -13.80
N ALA A 193 -4.44 -0.97 -14.84
CA ALA A 193 -3.88 -1.09 -16.18
C ALA A 193 -3.39 0.28 -16.66
N PRO A 194 -2.07 0.47 -16.87
CA PRO A 194 -1.54 1.76 -17.28
C PRO A 194 -1.99 2.03 -18.71
N LEU A 195 -2.63 3.18 -18.91
CA LEU A 195 -2.97 3.72 -20.22
C LEU A 195 -1.84 4.61 -20.73
N ALA A 196 -1.24 5.38 -19.82
CA ALA A 196 -0.09 6.24 -20.09
C ALA A 196 0.66 6.58 -18.79
N SER A 197 1.91 7.01 -18.89
CA SER A 197 2.71 7.44 -17.75
C SER A 197 3.72 8.52 -18.14
N HIS A 198 3.94 9.46 -17.23
CA HIS A 198 5.00 10.47 -17.33
C HIS A 198 5.89 10.40 -16.10
N THR A 199 7.18 10.62 -16.33
CA THR A 199 8.16 10.80 -15.27
C THR A 199 8.52 12.28 -15.19
N VAL A 200 8.43 12.86 -14.00
CA VAL A 200 8.70 14.27 -13.74
C VAL A 200 9.82 14.35 -12.72
N PRO A 201 10.90 15.11 -12.94
CA PRO A 201 11.91 15.36 -11.90
C PRO A 201 11.27 15.92 -10.63
N VAL A 202 11.88 15.71 -9.46
CA VAL A 202 11.33 16.23 -8.18
C VAL A 202 11.07 17.74 -8.19
N ASP A 203 11.93 18.51 -8.89
CA ASP A 203 11.81 19.97 -9.11
C ASP A 203 11.06 20.34 -10.41
N GLY A 204 10.47 19.35 -11.09
CA GLY A 204 9.80 19.51 -12.37
C GLY A 204 8.36 19.99 -12.27
N ASP A 205 7.78 20.39 -13.41
CA ASP A 205 6.39 20.84 -13.48
C ASP A 205 5.42 19.66 -13.49
N VAL A 206 5.01 19.26 -12.29
CA VAL A 206 4.04 18.20 -12.05
C VAL A 206 2.65 18.56 -12.61
N GLU A 207 2.30 19.85 -12.68
CA GLU A 207 1.02 20.31 -13.24
C GLU A 207 0.99 20.13 -14.77
N GLN A 208 2.13 20.32 -15.44
CA GLN A 208 2.23 20.02 -16.87
C GLN A 208 1.99 18.53 -17.16
N ALA A 209 2.65 17.62 -16.44
CA ALA A 209 2.45 16.19 -16.62
C ALA A 209 1.00 15.76 -16.32
N PHE A 210 0.35 16.39 -15.33
CA PHE A 210 -1.07 16.18 -15.08
C PHE A 210 -1.93 16.61 -16.27
N ARG A 211 -1.69 17.81 -16.84
CA ARG A 211 -2.43 18.31 -18.02
C ARG A 211 -2.25 17.41 -19.23
N ASP A 212 -1.04 16.90 -19.45
CA ASP A 212 -0.75 16.01 -20.58
C ASP A 212 -1.53 14.69 -20.45
N LEU A 213 -1.56 14.08 -19.26
CA LEU A 213 -2.38 12.90 -19.00
C LEU A 213 -3.88 13.15 -19.09
N VAL A 214 -4.36 14.35 -18.75
CA VAL A 214 -5.76 14.73 -18.98
C VAL A 214 -6.06 14.79 -20.47
N ALA A 215 -5.16 15.35 -21.28
CA ALA A 215 -5.32 15.38 -22.73
C ALA A 215 -5.31 13.97 -23.33
N GLU A 216 -4.36 13.12 -22.94
CA GLU A 216 -4.30 11.72 -23.37
C GLU A 216 -5.54 10.93 -22.95
N SER A 217 -6.05 11.16 -21.74
CA SER A 217 -7.32 10.59 -21.28
C SER A 217 -8.50 10.98 -22.17
N ASN A 218 -8.50 12.17 -22.75
CA ASN A 218 -9.54 12.61 -23.68
C ASN A 218 -9.39 11.98 -25.06
N ASP A 219 -8.17 11.84 -25.57
CA ASP A 219 -7.89 11.21 -26.86
C ASP A 219 -8.25 9.71 -26.89
N LEU A 220 -8.29 9.07 -25.71
CA LEU A 220 -8.72 7.68 -25.54
C LEU A 220 -10.25 7.49 -25.53
N ILE A 221 -11.04 8.57 -25.54
CA ILE A 221 -12.50 8.48 -25.62
C ILE A 221 -12.88 8.42 -27.10
N GLU A 222 -13.59 7.37 -27.50
CA GLU A 222 -14.17 7.33 -28.84
C GLU A 222 -15.16 8.50 -29.02
N PRO A 223 -15.10 9.25 -30.14
CA PRO A 223 -16.06 10.29 -30.40
C PRO A 223 -17.47 9.69 -30.44
N PRO A 224 -18.50 10.40 -29.95
CA PRO A 224 -19.87 9.89 -29.98
C PRO A 224 -20.23 9.55 -31.43
N GLU A 225 -20.74 8.33 -31.66
CA GLU A 225 -21.17 7.92 -32.99
C GLU A 225 -22.19 8.94 -33.52
N GLU A 226 -21.82 9.64 -34.60
CA GLU A 226 -22.74 10.56 -35.25
C GLU A 226 -23.93 9.75 -35.75
N THR A 227 -25.07 9.93 -35.09
CA THR A 227 -26.36 9.37 -35.50
C THR A 227 -26.74 10.03 -36.82
N HIS A 228 -26.53 9.31 -37.92
CA HIS A 228 -26.99 9.67 -39.27
C HIS A 228 -28.52 9.58 -39.38
#